data_AF-A0A8D1NUK5-F1
#
_entry.id   AF-A0A8D1NUK5-F1
#
_cell.length_a   1.000
_cell.length_b   1.000
_cell.length_c   1.000
_cell.angle_alpha   90.00
_cell.angle_beta   90.00
_cell.angle_gamma   90.00
#
_symmetry.space_group_name_H-M   'P 1'
#
loop_
_entity.id
_entity.type
_entity.pdbx_description
1 polymer ?
#
loop_
_entity_poly.entity_id
_entity_poly.type
_entity_poly.pdbx_seq_one_letter_code
_entity_poly.pdbx_strand_id
1 'polypeptide(L)'
;MDLCHPDPGELSSGETEELQRIKWHRKQLLEDIQKLKEEIADVFAQIDCFETAEESRVAQKEKELSIGRKKFNMDPMKGIQYLIEHKLLSPDVQDIAQFLYKGEGLNKTAIGTYLGERDPINLQVLQAFVDCHEFANLNLVQAL
;
A
#
# COMPACT_ATOMS: atom_id res chain seq x y z
N MET A 1 82.24 -14.03 -28.63
CA MET A 1 81.39 -13.03 -29.30
C MET A 1 79.97 -13.44 -29.00
N ASP A 2 79.42 -12.81 -27.97
CA ASP A 2 78.17 -13.14 -27.30
C ASP A 2 76.95 -12.94 -28.19
N LEU A 3 76.13 -13.98 -28.32
CA LEU A 3 74.78 -13.90 -28.86
C LEU A 3 73.84 -13.66 -27.69
N CYS A 4 73.48 -12.39 -27.50
CA CYS A 4 72.52 -11.94 -26.50
C CYS A 4 71.12 -12.46 -26.90
N HIS A 5 70.59 -13.41 -26.16
CA HIS A 5 69.19 -13.81 -26.26
C HIS A 5 68.32 -12.74 -25.59
N PRO A 6 67.25 -12.23 -26.24
CA PRO A 6 66.29 -11.39 -25.57
C PRO A 6 65.57 -12.26 -24.51
N ASP A 7 65.66 -11.81 -23.26
CA ASP A 7 65.03 -12.42 -22.10
C ASP A 7 63.49 -12.49 -22.31
N PRO A 8 62.81 -13.64 -22.10
CA PRO A 8 61.36 -13.75 -22.29
C PRO A 8 60.51 -12.92 -21.31
N GLY A 9 61.12 -12.07 -20.49
CA GLY A 9 60.50 -11.35 -19.37
C GLY A 9 60.45 -9.82 -19.48
N GLU A 10 61.12 -9.20 -20.44
CA GLU A 10 61.16 -7.73 -20.54
C GLU A 10 60.14 -7.20 -21.56
N LEU A 11 59.04 -6.66 -21.05
CA LEU A 11 58.01 -5.98 -21.84
C LEU A 11 58.60 -4.75 -22.55
N SER A 12 58.22 -4.54 -23.81
CA SER A 12 58.55 -3.31 -24.54
C SER A 12 57.94 -2.08 -23.85
N SER A 13 58.55 -0.90 -24.03
CA SER A 13 58.04 0.38 -23.50
C SER A 13 56.56 0.60 -23.85
N GLY A 14 56.15 0.27 -25.09
CA GLY A 14 54.76 0.40 -25.54
C GLY A 14 53.79 -0.57 -24.87
N GLU A 15 54.20 -1.82 -24.65
CA GLU A 15 53.42 -2.85 -23.95
C GLU A 15 53.26 -2.51 -22.47
N THR A 16 54.29 -1.91 -21.87
CA THR A 16 54.28 -1.48 -20.46
C THR A 16 53.30 -0.34 -20.23
N GLU A 17 53.25 0.65 -21.13
CA GLU A 17 52.27 1.74 -21.09
C GLU A 17 50.83 1.24 -21.27
N GLU A 18 50.62 0.28 -22.20
CA GLU A 18 49.30 -0.32 -22.43
C GLU A 18 48.82 -1.11 -21.22
N LEU A 19 49.71 -1.89 -20.59
CA LEU A 19 49.42 -2.60 -19.35
C LEU A 19 49.05 -1.64 -18.21
N GLN A 20 49.72 -0.48 -18.12
CA GLN A 20 49.34 0.54 -17.14
C GLN A 20 47.96 1.14 -17.41
N ARG A 21 47.62 1.41 -18.69
CA ARG A 21 46.26 1.87 -19.07
C ARG A 21 45.20 0.85 -18.68
N ILE A 22 45.43 -0.44 -18.96
CA ILE A 22 44.51 -1.53 -18.61
C ILE A 22 44.35 -1.63 -17.08
N LYS A 23 45.44 -1.57 -16.32
CA LYS A 23 45.40 -1.59 -14.85
C LYS A 23 44.61 -0.41 -14.29
N TRP A 24 44.79 0.79 -14.86
CA TRP A 24 44.05 1.98 -14.46
C TRP A 24 42.55 1.83 -14.75
N HIS A 25 42.18 1.39 -15.95
CA HIS A 25 40.77 1.16 -16.32
C HIS A 25 40.13 0.10 -15.45
N ARG A 26 40.84 -1.01 -15.19
CA ARG A 26 40.38 -2.05 -14.26
C ARG A 26 40.12 -1.49 -12.87
N LYS A 27 40.98 -0.60 -12.37
CA LYS A 27 40.78 0.05 -11.07
C LYS A 27 39.51 0.90 -11.07
N GLN A 28 39.30 1.72 -12.09
CA GLN A 28 38.09 2.54 -12.23
C GLN A 28 36.82 1.69 -12.29
N LEU A 29 36.81 0.62 -13.11
CA LEU A 29 35.66 -0.29 -13.18
C LEU A 29 35.34 -0.96 -11.84
N LEU A 30 36.36 -1.31 -11.06
CA LEU A 30 36.15 -1.87 -9.71
C LEU A 30 35.57 -0.83 -8.74
N GLU A 31 36.03 0.41 -8.81
CA GLU A 31 35.47 1.52 -8.02
C GLU A 31 34.01 1.78 -8.41
N ASP A 32 33.69 1.76 -9.70
CA ASP A 32 32.32 1.97 -10.19
C ASP A 32 31.38 0.82 -9.81
N ILE A 33 31.84 -0.44 -9.92
CA ILE A 33 31.07 -1.59 -9.43
C ILE A 33 30.81 -1.48 -7.93
N GLN A 34 31.79 -1.02 -7.16
CA GLN A 34 31.63 -0.84 -5.72
C GLN A 34 30.61 0.26 -5.39
N LYS A 35 30.67 1.40 -6.08
CA LYS A 35 29.66 2.47 -5.95
C LYS A 35 28.26 1.99 -6.31
N LEU A 36 28.12 1.29 -7.44
CA LEU A 36 26.82 0.75 -7.86
C LEU A 36 26.26 -0.24 -6.82
N LYS A 37 27.12 -1.04 -6.17
CA LYS A 37 26.69 -1.92 -5.09
C LYS A 37 26.18 -1.16 -3.87
N GLU A 38 26.84 -0.07 -3.50
CA GLU A 38 26.43 0.79 -2.39
C GLU A 38 25.10 1.49 -2.71
N GLU A 39 24.96 2.05 -3.92
CA GLU A 39 23.70 2.65 -4.38
C GLU A 39 22.55 1.63 -4.37
N ILE A 40 22.78 0.40 -4.85
CA ILE A 40 21.78 -0.66 -4.82
C ILE A 40 21.38 -0.98 -3.37
N ALA A 41 22.35 -1.09 -2.46
CA ALA A 41 22.07 -1.37 -1.04
C ALA A 41 21.24 -0.25 -0.39
N ASP A 42 21.54 1.01 -0.69
CA ASP A 42 20.81 2.16 -0.18
C ASP A 42 19.37 2.21 -0.73
N VAL A 43 19.17 1.87 -2.01
CA VAL A 43 17.83 1.79 -2.61
C VAL A 43 17.01 0.66 -1.97
N PHE A 44 17.61 -0.52 -1.76
CA PHE A 44 16.91 -1.62 -1.07
C PHE A 44 16.50 -1.23 0.36
N ALA A 45 17.40 -0.61 1.12
CA ALA A 45 17.07 -0.14 2.47
C ALA A 45 15.92 0.87 2.47
N GLN A 46 15.86 1.77 1.48
CA GLN A 46 14.75 2.71 1.33
C GLN A 46 13.42 2.01 1.00
N ILE A 47 13.44 0.99 0.14
CA ILE A 47 12.25 0.20 -0.20
C ILE A 47 11.71 -0.51 1.05
N ASP A 48 12.57 -1.22 1.80
CA ASP A 48 12.17 -1.93 3.02
C ASP A 48 11.57 -0.97 4.07
N CYS A 49 12.18 0.22 4.24
CA CYS A 49 11.64 1.25 5.12
C CYS A 49 10.26 1.75 4.67
N PHE A 50 10.03 1.88 3.36
CA PHE A 50 8.73 2.30 2.83
C PHE A 50 7.66 1.21 3.03
N GLU A 51 7.99 -0.06 2.75
CA GLU A 51 7.07 -1.18 2.92
C GLU A 51 6.62 -1.32 4.38
N THR A 52 7.57 -1.31 5.32
CA THR A 52 7.26 -1.39 6.76
C THR A 52 6.42 -0.21 7.26
N ALA A 53 6.69 1.00 6.76
CA ALA A 53 5.89 2.17 7.08
C ALA A 53 4.45 2.04 6.54
N GLU A 54 4.28 1.54 5.32
CA GLU A 54 2.96 1.35 4.72
C GLU A 54 2.17 0.23 5.40
N GLU A 55 2.80 -0.90 5.73
CA GLU A 55 2.18 -1.97 6.52
C GLU A 55 1.66 -1.46 7.86
N SER A 56 2.46 -0.65 8.57
CA SER A 56 2.07 -0.03 9.83
C SER A 56 0.85 0.89 9.68
N ARG A 57 0.81 1.69 8.60
CA ARG A 57 -0.33 2.58 8.30
C ARG A 57 -1.59 1.80 7.99
N VAL A 58 -1.49 0.72 7.20
CA VAL A 58 -2.62 -0.16 6.89
C VAL A 58 -3.14 -0.84 8.16
N ALA A 59 -2.24 -1.40 8.98
CA ALA A 59 -2.60 -2.05 10.24
C ALA A 59 -3.28 -1.07 11.22
N GLN A 60 -2.78 0.17 11.30
CA GLN A 60 -3.39 1.22 12.11
C GLN A 60 -4.80 1.58 11.60
N LYS A 61 -4.97 1.73 10.29
CA LYS A 61 -6.27 2.04 9.69
C LYS A 61 -7.29 0.92 9.94
N GLU A 62 -6.89 -0.34 9.81
CA GLU A 62 -7.78 -1.48 10.08
C GLU A 62 -8.16 -1.57 11.57
N LYS A 63 -7.21 -1.29 12.47
CA LYS A 63 -7.50 -1.22 13.91
C LYS A 63 -8.55 -0.15 14.22
N GLU A 64 -8.40 1.05 13.66
CA GLU A 64 -9.35 2.15 13.82
C GLU A 64 -10.72 1.80 13.23
N LEU A 65 -10.76 1.14 12.06
CA LEU A 65 -11.98 0.64 11.44
C LEU A 65 -12.71 -0.37 12.35
N SER A 66 -11.96 -1.31 12.94
CA SER A 66 -12.48 -2.30 13.89
C SER A 66 -13.11 -1.62 15.12
N ILE A 67 -12.47 -0.57 15.65
CA ILE A 67 -13.01 0.22 16.76
C ILE A 67 -14.31 0.92 16.34
N GLY A 68 -14.34 1.52 15.15
CA GLY A 68 -15.54 2.15 14.60
C GLY A 68 -16.71 1.18 14.43
N ARG A 69 -16.46 -0.02 13.89
CA ARG A 69 -17.45 -1.11 13.77
C ARG A 69 -18.00 -1.51 15.16
N LYS A 70 -17.14 -1.66 16.16
CA LYS A 70 -17.57 -1.97 17.54
C LYS A 70 -18.43 -0.85 18.14
N LYS A 71 -18.05 0.42 17.92
CA LYS A 71 -18.84 1.57 18.35
C LYS A 71 -20.21 1.59 17.68
N PHE A 72 -20.27 1.35 16.36
CA PHE A 72 -21.52 1.23 15.62
C PHE A 72 -22.44 0.14 16.20
N ASN A 73 -21.88 -1.03 16.52
CA ASN A 73 -22.65 -2.12 17.09
C ASN A 73 -23.20 -1.81 18.50
N MET A 74 -22.59 -0.87 19.23
CA MET A 74 -23.08 -0.40 20.53
C MET A 74 -24.08 0.76 20.40
N ASP A 75 -23.78 1.70 19.52
CA ASP A 75 -24.53 2.93 19.27
C ASP A 75 -24.31 3.33 17.80
N PRO A 76 -25.28 3.06 16.91
CA PRO A 76 -25.09 3.23 15.48
C PRO A 76 -24.75 4.67 15.08
N MET A 77 -25.40 5.66 15.72
CA MET A 77 -25.17 7.07 15.44
C MET A 77 -23.74 7.48 15.80
N LYS A 78 -23.27 7.10 16.99
CA LYS A 78 -21.88 7.39 17.41
C LYS A 78 -20.84 6.61 16.61
N GLY A 79 -21.18 5.41 16.15
CA GLY A 79 -20.31 4.62 15.28
C GLY A 79 -20.06 5.30 13.94
N ILE A 80 -21.12 5.75 13.26
CA ILE A 80 -21.00 6.51 12.01
C ILE A 80 -20.23 7.81 12.23
N GLN A 81 -20.56 8.56 13.29
CA GLN A 81 -19.83 9.79 13.63
C GLN A 81 -18.33 9.53 13.83
N TYR A 82 -17.96 8.50 14.60
CA TYR A 82 -16.56 8.13 14.82
C TYR A 82 -15.84 7.82 13.51
N LEU A 83 -16.46 7.02 12.64
CA LEU A 83 -15.88 6.64 11.35
C LEU A 83 -15.65 7.87 10.45
N ILE A 84 -16.56 8.84 10.46
CA ILE A 84 -16.43 10.09 9.70
C ILE A 84 -15.32 10.98 10.29
N GLU A 85 -15.33 11.19 11.62
CA GLU A 85 -14.33 12.03 12.31
C GLU A 85 -12.91 11.50 12.12
N HIS A 86 -12.74 10.17 12.11
CA HIS A 86 -11.46 9.51 11.87
C HIS A 86 -11.13 9.33 10.37
N LYS A 87 -11.94 9.89 9.46
CA LYS A 87 -11.76 9.82 7.99
C LYS A 87 -11.71 8.38 7.45
N LEU A 88 -12.42 7.47 8.12
CA LEU A 88 -12.57 6.07 7.73
C LEU A 88 -13.81 5.85 6.86
N LEU A 89 -14.75 6.80 6.90
CA LEU A 89 -15.99 6.82 6.12
C LEU A 89 -16.27 8.26 5.66
N SER A 90 -16.72 8.44 4.42
CA SER A 90 -17.18 9.76 3.96
C SER A 90 -18.51 10.11 4.63
N PRO A 91 -18.80 11.39 4.93
CA PRO A 91 -20.12 11.81 5.37
C PRO A 91 -21.20 11.72 4.27
N ASP A 92 -20.84 11.34 3.04
CA ASP A 92 -21.78 11.19 1.94
C ASP A 92 -22.76 10.04 2.17
N VAL A 93 -24.04 10.30 1.91
CA VAL A 93 -25.15 9.35 2.10
C VAL A 93 -24.89 8.02 1.38
N GLN A 94 -24.37 8.08 0.16
CA GLN A 94 -24.07 6.90 -0.67
C GLN A 94 -22.97 6.03 -0.04
N ASP A 95 -21.93 6.65 0.50
CA ASP A 95 -20.82 5.92 1.13
C ASP A 95 -21.25 5.29 2.45
N ILE A 96 -22.08 5.97 3.24
CA ILE A 96 -22.68 5.41 4.46
C ILE A 96 -23.58 4.22 4.09
N ALA A 97 -24.45 4.36 3.09
CA ALA A 97 -25.30 3.28 2.62
C ALA A 97 -24.49 2.06 2.14
N GLN A 98 -23.44 2.29 1.34
CA GLN A 98 -22.55 1.24 0.87
C GLN A 98 -21.79 0.54 2.02
N PHE A 99 -21.38 1.29 3.04
CA PHE A 99 -20.76 0.73 4.25
C PHE A 99 -21.72 -0.19 5.00
N LEU A 100 -22.97 0.26 5.20
CA LEU A 100 -24.00 -0.55 5.85
C LEU A 100 -24.38 -1.78 4.99
N TYR A 101 -24.44 -1.62 3.67
CA TYR A 101 -24.76 -2.71 2.73
C TYR A 101 -23.69 -3.80 2.71
N LYS A 102 -22.40 -3.42 2.70
CA LYS A 102 -21.29 -4.36 2.86
C LYS A 102 -21.40 -5.13 4.18
N GLY A 103 -21.81 -4.45 5.26
CA GLY A 103 -22.16 -5.08 6.54
C GLY A 103 -21.02 -5.80 7.26
N GLU A 104 -19.77 -5.62 6.83
CA GLU A 104 -18.63 -6.37 7.35
C GLU A 104 -18.33 -6.00 8.82
N GLY A 105 -18.51 -6.96 9.72
CA GLY A 105 -18.33 -6.76 11.16
C GLY A 105 -19.43 -5.92 11.83
N LEU A 106 -20.53 -5.65 11.12
CA LEU A 106 -21.66 -4.89 11.64
C LEU A 106 -22.81 -5.81 12.09
N ASN A 107 -23.44 -5.45 13.21
CA ASN A 107 -24.63 -6.13 13.69
C ASN A 107 -25.85 -5.69 12.86
N LYS A 108 -26.54 -6.64 12.22
CA LYS A 108 -27.73 -6.37 11.40
C LYS A 108 -28.85 -5.66 12.16
N THR A 109 -28.98 -5.92 13.45
CA THR A 109 -29.93 -5.21 14.31
C THR A 109 -29.54 -3.73 14.45
N ALA A 110 -28.25 -3.44 14.64
CA ALA A 110 -27.74 -2.07 14.73
C ALA A 110 -27.91 -1.32 13.40
N ILE A 111 -27.73 -2.02 12.27
CA ILE A 111 -28.04 -1.48 10.94
C ILE A 111 -29.53 -1.12 10.85
N GLY A 112 -30.42 -2.04 11.22
CA GLY A 112 -31.86 -1.79 11.23
C GLY A 112 -32.26 -0.63 12.14
N THR A 113 -31.63 -0.50 13.31
CA THR A 113 -31.83 0.65 14.20
C THR A 113 -31.45 1.95 13.50
N TYR A 114 -30.24 2.05 12.92
CA TYR A 114 -29.79 3.26 12.23
C TYR A 114 -30.68 3.63 11.04
N LEU A 115 -31.07 2.66 10.22
CA LEU A 115 -31.91 2.89 9.05
C LEU A 115 -33.37 3.20 9.41
N GLY A 116 -33.82 2.77 10.59
CA GLY A 116 -35.17 3.00 11.10
C GLY A 116 -35.36 4.34 11.82
N GLU A 117 -34.29 5.13 11.99
CA GLU A 117 -34.37 6.45 12.61
C GLU A 117 -35.14 7.46 11.74
N ARG A 118 -35.75 8.45 12.40
CA ARG A 118 -36.60 9.47 11.72
C ARG A 118 -35.82 10.66 11.19
N ASP A 119 -34.53 10.75 11.48
CA ASP A 119 -33.70 11.86 11.06
C ASP A 119 -33.57 11.90 9.53
N PRO A 120 -33.58 13.09 8.90
CA PRO A 120 -33.58 13.22 7.43
C PRO A 120 -32.38 12.56 6.74
N ILE A 121 -31.23 12.51 7.42
CA ILE A 121 -30.04 11.85 6.88
C ILE A 121 -30.21 10.32 6.88
N ASN A 122 -30.77 9.74 7.95
CA ASN A 122 -31.02 8.31 8.05
C ASN A 122 -32.03 7.83 7.00
N LEU A 123 -33.07 8.64 6.73
CA LEU A 123 -34.04 8.36 5.67
C LEU A 123 -33.40 8.38 4.28
N GLN A 124 -32.50 9.34 4.02
CA GLN A 124 -31.74 9.38 2.77
C GLN A 124 -30.79 8.18 2.65
N VAL A 125 -30.12 7.79 3.74
CA VAL A 125 -29.26 6.62 3.77
C VAL A 125 -30.06 5.35 3.55
N LEU A 126 -31.27 5.23 4.11
CA LEU A 126 -32.18 4.13 3.84
C LEU A 126 -32.54 4.04 2.35
N GLN A 127 -32.89 5.17 1.72
CA GLN A 127 -33.17 5.18 0.29
C GLN A 127 -31.97 4.67 -0.52
N ALA A 128 -30.78 5.22 -0.26
CA ALA A 128 -29.55 4.79 -0.94
C ALA A 128 -29.21 3.31 -0.66
N PHE A 129 -29.47 2.82 0.56
CA PHE A 129 -29.25 1.42 0.93
C PHE A 129 -30.18 0.46 0.19
N VAL A 130 -31.44 0.84 -0.01
CA VAL A 130 -32.40 0.10 -0.84
C VAL A 130 -31.95 0.12 -2.30
N ASP A 131 -31.43 1.25 -2.79
CA ASP A 131 -30.89 1.37 -4.16
C ASP A 131 -29.65 0.49 -4.40
N CYS A 132 -28.92 0.09 -3.34
CA CYS A 132 -27.83 -0.90 -3.45
C CYS A 132 -28.32 -2.33 -3.79
N HIS A 133 -29.62 -2.60 -3.68
CA HIS A 133 -30.19 -3.92 -3.97
C HIS A 133 -30.76 -3.99 -5.39
N GLU A 134 -30.36 -5.01 -6.14
CA GLU A 134 -30.91 -5.26 -7.47
C GLU A 134 -32.20 -6.08 -7.37
N PHE A 135 -33.34 -5.39 -7.35
CA PHE A 135 -34.67 -6.05 -7.30
C PHE A 135 -35.26 -6.38 -8.68
N ALA A 136 -34.60 -5.97 -9.76
CA ALA A 136 -35.11 -6.21 -11.12
C ALA A 136 -35.30 -7.70 -11.39
N ASN A 137 -36.46 -8.07 -11.94
CA ASN A 137 -36.85 -9.45 -12.27
C ASN A 137 -36.97 -10.41 -11.07
N LEU A 138 -36.98 -9.91 -9.83
CA LEU A 138 -37.31 -10.71 -8.65
C LEU A 138 -38.82 -10.64 -8.38
N ASN A 139 -39.41 -11.75 -7.95
CA ASN A 139 -40.75 -11.70 -7.37
C ASN A 139 -40.69 -11.14 -5.94
N LEU A 140 -41.84 -10.76 -5.38
CA LEU A 140 -41.90 -10.12 -4.07
C LEU A 140 -41.24 -10.95 -2.95
N VAL A 141 -41.39 -12.27 -2.96
CA VAL A 141 -40.81 -13.16 -1.93
C VAL A 141 -39.30 -13.25 -2.06
N GLN A 142 -38.75 -13.11 -3.26
CA GLN A 142 -37.30 -13.09 -3.49
C GLN A 142 -36.65 -11.75 -3.13
N ALA A 143 -37.42 -10.66 -3.19
CA ALA A 143 -36.96 -9.31 -2.86
C ALA A 143 -37.04 -8.99 -1.35
N LEU A 144 -37.81 -9.77 -0.57
CA LEU A 144 -38.01 -9.65 0.88
C LEU A 144 -37.00 -10.51 1.67
#